data_AF-A0A252F2W2-F1
#
_entry.id   AF-A0A252F2W2-F1
#
_cell.length_a   1.000
_cell.length_b   1.000
_cell.length_c   1.000
_cell.angle_alpha   90.00
_cell.angle_beta   90.00
_cell.angle_gamma   90.00
#
_symmetry.space_group_name_H-M   'P 1'
#
loop_
_entity.id
_entity.type
_entity.pdbx_description
1 polymer ?
#
loop_
_entity_poly.entity_id
_entity_poly.type
_entity_poly.pdbx_seq_one_letter_code
_entity_poly.pdbx_strand_id
1 'polypeptide(L)'
;MDIKHLVDTGQELQFYTSALWKRERAKVLDLDKHECQLCKQRGKYTRAVIVHHVKHLRDRPDLALCVFDPESGERQLVSLCRACHEEQHPERFNQHQPKKPITEERW
;
A
#
# COMPACT_ATOMS: atom_id res chain seq x y z
N MET A 1 17.15 -11.78 4.60
CA MET A 1 16.84 -10.35 4.43
C MET A 1 16.15 -9.91 5.69
N ASP A 2 16.76 -9.01 6.44
CA ASP A 2 16.15 -8.45 7.66
C ASP A 2 15.33 -7.22 7.27
N ILE A 3 14.01 -7.38 7.23
CA ILE A 3 13.07 -6.32 6.81
C ILE A 3 13.05 -5.19 7.83
N LYS A 4 13.15 -5.52 9.13
CA LYS A 4 13.16 -4.52 10.20
C LYS A 4 14.37 -3.62 10.05
N HIS A 5 15.55 -4.19 9.83
CA HIS A 5 16.76 -3.39 9.58
C HIS A 5 16.63 -2.48 8.36
N LEU A 6 16.04 -2.96 7.26
CA LEU A 6 15.81 -2.13 6.07
C LEU A 6 14.86 -0.97 6.32
N VAL A 7 13.81 -1.17 7.12
CA VAL A 7 12.90 -0.11 7.54
C VAL A 7 13.62 0.90 8.43
N ASP A 8 14.35 0.43 9.45
CA ASP A 8 15.06 1.28 10.42
C ASP A 8 16.13 2.15 9.74
N THR A 9 16.75 1.65 8.66
CA THR A 9 17.78 2.36 7.87
C THR A 9 17.20 3.17 6.70
N GLY A 10 15.88 3.18 6.50
CA GLY A 10 15.24 3.87 5.37
C GLY A 10 15.49 3.23 4.00
N GLN A 11 15.98 1.99 3.97
CA GLN A 11 16.28 1.21 2.77
C GLN A 11 15.10 0.33 2.31
N GLU A 12 13.87 0.76 2.61
CA GLU A 12 12.61 0.07 2.30
C GLU A 12 12.48 -0.34 0.81
N LEU A 13 13.10 0.42 -0.10
CA LEU A 13 13.13 0.12 -1.53
C LEU A 13 13.76 -1.25 -1.83
N GLN A 14 14.73 -1.70 -1.03
CA GLN A 14 15.34 -3.03 -1.20
C GLN A 14 14.30 -4.14 -0.95
N PHE A 15 13.40 -3.96 0.01
CA PHE A 15 12.30 -4.88 0.24
C PHE A 15 11.38 -4.95 -0.99
N TYR A 16 10.93 -3.79 -1.50
CA TYR A 16 10.02 -3.73 -2.66
C TYR A 16 10.64 -4.22 -3.97
N THR A 17 11.96 -4.14 -4.12
CA THR A 17 12.66 -4.65 -5.32
C THR A 17 13.06 -6.12 -5.19
N SER A 18 13.01 -6.68 -3.98
CA SER A 18 13.41 -8.06 -3.69
C SER A 18 12.56 -9.11 -4.42
N ALA A 19 13.16 -10.26 -4.71
CA ALA A 19 12.46 -11.41 -5.28
C ALA A 19 11.40 -11.98 -4.32
N LEU A 20 11.63 -11.87 -3.00
CA LEU A 20 10.70 -12.32 -1.97
C LEU A 20 9.37 -11.57 -2.07
N TRP A 21 9.43 -10.23 -2.10
CA TRP A 21 8.23 -9.40 -2.26
C TRP A 21 7.55 -9.65 -3.61
N LYS A 22 8.31 -9.71 -4.72
CA LYS A 22 7.72 -9.95 -6.05
C LYS A 22 6.93 -11.25 -6.11
N ARG A 23 7.46 -12.33 -5.52
CA ARG A 23 6.79 -13.62 -5.43
C ARG A 23 5.53 -13.55 -4.57
N GLU A 24 5.62 -12.93 -3.41
CA GLU A 24 4.46 -12.83 -2.51
C GLU A 24 3.36 -11.95 -3.09
N ARG A 25 3.74 -10.82 -3.71
CA ARG A 25 2.84 -9.96 -4.47
C ARG A 25 2.09 -10.74 -5.56
N ALA A 26 2.78 -11.58 -6.32
CA ALA A 26 2.14 -12.40 -7.36
C ALA A 26 1.10 -13.36 -6.76
N LYS A 27 1.45 -14.08 -5.67
CA LYS A 27 0.52 -14.97 -4.98
C LYS A 27 -0.71 -14.24 -4.45
N VAL A 28 -0.54 -13.06 -3.86
CA VAL A 28 -1.67 -12.26 -3.34
C VAL A 28 -2.59 -11.82 -4.48
N LEU A 29 -2.03 -11.38 -5.61
CA LEU A 29 -2.81 -11.03 -6.79
C LEU A 29 -3.57 -12.24 -7.35
N ASP A 30 -2.93 -13.41 -7.40
CA ASP A 30 -3.56 -14.64 -7.88
C ASP A 30 -4.70 -15.11 -6.95
N LEU A 31 -4.47 -15.06 -5.63
CA LEU A 31 -5.48 -15.34 -4.60
C LEU A 31 -6.70 -14.43 -4.76
N ASP A 32 -6.46 -13.15 -5.00
CA ASP A 32 -7.48 -12.13 -5.18
C ASP A 32 -8.07 -12.12 -6.61
N LYS A 33 -7.69 -13.08 -7.48
CA LYS A 33 -8.09 -13.18 -8.89
C LYS A 33 -7.77 -11.92 -9.71
N HIS A 34 -6.74 -11.17 -9.32
CA HIS A 34 -6.37 -9.87 -9.88
C HIS A 34 -7.50 -8.83 -9.77
N GLU A 35 -8.41 -9.00 -8.81
CA GLU A 35 -9.53 -8.09 -8.54
C GLU A 35 -9.21 -7.17 -7.37
N CYS A 36 -9.62 -5.90 -7.48
CA CYS A 36 -9.58 -4.96 -6.36
C CYS A 36 -10.58 -5.40 -5.29
N GLN A 37 -10.08 -5.75 -4.10
CA GLN A 37 -10.92 -6.29 -3.03
C GLN A 37 -11.89 -5.24 -2.48
N LEU A 38 -11.50 -3.96 -2.42
CA LEU A 38 -12.40 -2.88 -2.00
C LEU A 38 -13.50 -2.60 -3.04
N CYS A 39 -13.17 -2.58 -4.33
CA CYS A 39 -14.19 -2.45 -5.37
C CYS A 39 -15.17 -3.62 -5.32
N LYS A 40 -14.67 -4.85 -5.13
CA LYS A 40 -15.47 -6.07 -5.03
C LYS A 40 -16.46 -6.01 -3.86
N GLN A 41 -16.01 -5.56 -2.69
CA GLN A 41 -16.88 -5.32 -1.53
C GLN A 41 -17.98 -4.28 -1.83
N ARG A 42 -17.67 -3.27 -2.66
CA ARG A 42 -18.63 -2.26 -3.14
C ARG A 42 -19.52 -2.77 -4.29
N GLY A 43 -19.46 -4.05 -4.67
CA GLY A 43 -20.22 -4.63 -5.78
C GLY A 43 -19.72 -4.23 -7.17
N LYS A 44 -18.47 -3.75 -7.29
CA LYS A 44 -17.86 -3.30 -8.56
C LYS A 44 -16.67 -4.17 -8.92
N TYR A 45 -16.50 -4.43 -10.21
CA TYR A 45 -15.27 -5.03 -10.72
C TYR A 45 -14.25 -3.95 -11.10
N THR A 46 -13.02 -4.12 -10.66
CA THR A 46 -11.86 -3.33 -11.13
C THR A 46 -10.61 -4.18 -11.00
N ARG A 47 -9.74 -4.15 -12.00
CA ARG A 47 -8.46 -4.86 -11.95
C ARG A 47 -7.57 -4.29 -10.85
N ALA A 48 -7.03 -5.15 -10.01
CA ALA A 48 -5.99 -4.78 -9.05
C ALA A 48 -4.63 -4.65 -9.74
N VAL A 49 -3.87 -3.63 -9.34
CA VAL A 49 -2.53 -3.34 -9.86
C VAL A 49 -1.48 -3.25 -8.75
N ILE A 50 -1.93 -3.03 -7.51
CA ILE A 50 -1.08 -2.80 -6.34
C ILE A 50 -1.51 -3.79 -5.25
N VAL A 51 -0.54 -4.30 -4.50
CA VAL A 51 -0.81 -5.00 -3.23
C VAL A 51 -0.48 -4.01 -2.11
N HIS A 52 -1.47 -3.74 -1.28
CA HIS A 52 -1.43 -2.80 -0.18
C HIS A 52 -1.20 -3.53 1.15
N HIS A 53 -0.34 -2.97 2.00
CA HIS A 53 -0.18 -3.41 3.39
C HIS A 53 -1.21 -2.70 4.27
N VAL A 54 -2.17 -3.44 4.84
CA VAL A 54 -3.21 -2.91 5.73
C VAL A 54 -2.59 -2.31 6.99
N LYS A 55 -1.69 -3.03 7.66
CA LYS A 55 -0.81 -2.45 8.68
C LYS A 55 0.47 -2.00 7.99
N HIS A 56 0.81 -0.71 8.10
CA HIS A 56 1.96 -0.12 7.41
C HIS A 56 3.26 -0.89 7.68
N LEU A 57 4.08 -1.03 6.63
CA LEU A 57 5.36 -1.76 6.69
C LEU A 57 6.30 -1.21 7.79
N ARG A 58 6.25 0.10 8.06
CA ARG A 58 7.06 0.74 9.10
C ARG A 58 6.67 0.31 10.51
N ASP A 59 5.37 0.09 10.73
CA ASP A 59 4.85 -0.24 12.05
C ASP A 59 4.91 -1.75 12.32
N ARG A 60 4.68 -2.56 11.27
CA ARG A 60 4.66 -4.04 11.34
C ARG A 60 5.54 -4.68 10.26
N PRO A 61 6.87 -4.53 10.33
CA PRO A 61 7.81 -5.16 9.38
C PRO A 61 7.81 -6.69 9.49
N ASP A 62 7.40 -7.23 10.64
CA ASP A 62 7.21 -8.67 10.88
C ASP A 62 6.10 -9.26 9.99
N LEU A 63 5.09 -8.46 9.64
CA LEU A 63 3.96 -8.87 8.81
C LEU A 63 4.17 -8.58 7.31
N ALA A 64 5.36 -8.15 6.90
CA ALA A 64 5.62 -7.64 5.55
C ALA A 64 5.31 -8.61 4.41
N LEU A 65 5.44 -9.92 4.67
CA LEU A 65 5.18 -11.02 3.72
C LEU A 65 3.98 -11.88 4.14
N CYS A 66 3.23 -11.47 5.15
CA CYS A 66 2.10 -12.24 5.67
C CYS A 66 0.83 -11.85 4.94
N VAL A 67 0.20 -12.82 4.27
CA VAL A 67 -1.10 -12.65 3.59
C VAL A 67 -2.17 -12.25 4.63
N PHE A 68 -2.23 -12.98 5.74
CA PHE A 68 -3.07 -12.71 6.90
C PHE A 68 -2.17 -12.55 8.14
N ASP A 69 -2.60 -11.71 9.09
CA ASP A 69 -1.96 -11.63 10.40
C ASP A 69 -2.19 -12.96 11.15
N PRO A 70 -1.14 -13.67 11.60
CA PRO A 70 -1.30 -14.94 12.29
C PRO A 70 -1.95 -14.81 13.68
N GLU A 71 -1.90 -13.63 14.30
CA GLU A 71 -2.47 -13.37 15.62
C GLU A 71 -3.94 -12.96 15.51
N SER A 72 -4.26 -11.97 14.67
CA SER A 72 -5.63 -11.48 14.55
C SER A 72 -6.48 -12.22 13.50
N GLY A 73 -5.84 -12.93 12.55
CA GLY A 73 -6.51 -13.54 11.40
C GLY A 73 -6.96 -12.53 10.33
N GLU A 74 -6.67 -11.25 10.51
CA GLU A 74 -7.09 -10.19 9.59
C GLU A 74 -6.24 -10.16 8.33
N ARG A 75 -6.78 -9.60 7.24
CA ARG A 75 -6.06 -9.44 5.98
C ARG A 75 -4.94 -8.41 6.16
N GLN A 76 -3.72 -8.79 5.83
CA GLN A 76 -2.57 -7.88 5.91
C GLN A 76 -2.12 -7.38 4.53
N LEU A 77 -2.10 -8.24 3.51
CA LEU A 77 -1.80 -7.83 2.14
C LEU A 77 -3.10 -7.82 1.34
N VAL A 78 -3.44 -6.76 0.62
CA VAL A 78 -4.71 -6.72 -0.13
C VAL A 78 -4.52 -6.16 -1.53
N SER A 79 -5.08 -6.83 -2.54
CA SER A 79 -4.99 -6.38 -3.93
C SER A 79 -5.96 -5.24 -4.17
N LEU A 80 -5.45 -4.07 -4.59
CA LEU A 80 -6.22 -2.86 -4.84
C LEU A 80 -5.97 -2.29 -6.24
N CYS A 81 -6.97 -1.59 -6.76
CA CYS A 81 -6.76 -0.66 -7.86
C CYS A 81 -6.06 0.61 -7.36
N ARG A 82 -5.57 1.44 -8.29
CA ARG A 82 -4.83 2.65 -7.92
C ARG A 82 -5.66 3.63 -7.09
N ALA A 83 -6.91 3.90 -7.48
CA ALA A 83 -7.80 4.81 -6.75
C ALA A 83 -8.04 4.34 -5.32
N CYS A 84 -8.40 3.07 -5.12
CA CYS A 84 -8.61 2.52 -3.79
C CYS A 84 -7.33 2.48 -2.94
N HIS A 85 -6.17 2.26 -3.55
CA HIS A 85 -4.89 2.35 -2.85
C HIS A 85 -4.60 3.79 -2.38
N GLU A 86 -4.84 4.80 -3.23
CA GLU A 86 -4.67 6.20 -2.87
C GLU A 86 -5.64 6.62 -1.75
N GLU A 87 -6.88 6.12 -1.73
CA GLU A 87 -7.84 6.31 -0.63
C GLU A 87 -7.29 5.82 0.73
N GLN A 88 -6.40 4.82 0.75
CA GLN A 88 -5.79 4.34 2.00
C GLN A 88 -4.61 5.21 2.49
N HIS A 89 -4.18 6.19 1.70
CA HIS A 89 -3.06 7.07 2.01
C HIS A 89 -3.48 8.55 2.10
N PRO A 90 -4.40 8.91 3.01
CA PRO A 90 -4.89 10.28 3.14
C PRO A 90 -3.78 11.31 3.42
N GLU A 91 -2.70 10.89 4.08
CA GLU A 91 -1.52 11.72 4.39
C GLU A 91 -0.84 12.29 3.13
N ARG A 92 -1.02 11.66 1.97
CA ARG A 92 -0.45 12.13 0.70
C ARG A 92 -1.28 13.23 0.03
N PHE A 93 -2.57 13.35 0.36
CA PHE A 93 -3.43 14.39 -0.22
C PHE A 93 -3.19 15.78 0.40
N ASN A 94 -2.71 15.85 1.65
CA ASN A 94 -2.50 17.12 2.37
C ASN A 94 -1.26 17.94 1.92
N GLN A 95 -0.54 17.51 0.88
CA GLN A 95 0.67 18.19 0.41
C GLN A 95 0.39 19.38 -0.52
N HIS A 96 -0.87 19.57 -0.94
CA HIS A 96 -1.31 20.67 -1.80
C HIS A 96 -2.01 21.78 -0.97
N GLN A 97 -1.35 22.28 0.07
CA GLN A 97 -1.79 23.57 0.61
C GLN A 97 -1.55 24.63 -0.48
N PRO A 98 -2.57 25.41 -0.89
CA PRO A 98 -2.36 26.50 -1.83
C PRO A 98 -1.34 27.45 -1.21
N LYS A 99 -0.17 27.58 -1.85
CA LYS A 99 0.79 28.61 -1.47
C LYS A 99 0.08 29.95 -1.60
N LYS A 100 0.18 30.80 -0.57
CA LYS A 100 -0.33 32.17 -0.66
C LYS A 100 0.23 32.80 -1.95
N PRO A 101 -0.61 33.42 -2.80
CA PRO A 101 -0.10 34.12 -3.97
C PRO A 101 0.94 35.15 -3.50
N ILE A 102 2.09 35.18 -4.18
CA ILE A 102 3.25 36.01 -3.81
C ILE A 102 2.94 37.50 -3.97
N THR A 103 1.96 37.85 -4.81
CA THR A 103 1.58 39.22 -5.12
C THR A 103 0.12 39.46 -4.78
N GLU A 104 -0.17 40.57 -4.11
CA GLU A 104 -1.51 41.14 -4.07
C GLU A 104 -1.86 41.59 -5.49
N GLU A 105 -2.82 40.92 -6.14
CA GLU A 105 -3.35 41.39 -7.43
C GLU A 105 -3.96 42.77 -7.24
N ARG A 106 -3.34 43.77 -7.87
CA ARG A 106 -3.86 45.13 -7.98
C ARG A 106 -4.43 45.30 -9.38
N TRP A 107 -5.75 45.35 -9.47
CA TRP A 107 -6.51 45.70 -10.67
C TRP A 107 -6.41 47.20 -10.96
#